data_AF-A0A413GZK1-F1
#
_entry.id   AF-A0A413GZK1-F1
#
_cell.length_a   1.000
_cell.length_b   1.000
_cell.length_c   1.000
_cell.angle_alpha   90.00
_cell.angle_beta   90.00
_cell.angle_gamma   90.00
#
_symmetry.space_group_name_H-M   'P 1'
#
loop_
_entity.id
_entity.type
_entity.pdbx_description
1 polymer ?
#
loop_
_entity_poly.entity_id
_entity_poly.type
_entity_poly.pdbx_seq_one_letter_code
_entity_poly.pdbx_strand_id
1 'polypeptide(L)'
;MKRYLALALCLLIVTVSRAQNYTEYFADKTLRVDYIFTGDASRQNVSLDELSVLPSWAGRRHHLSELPLQGNGQIIMKDLESGKTIYTTSFSSLFQEWLETDEAKAVCKGFENTFLLPYPLRPAEIEITLLSPRKEVRAHLKHIVRPDDVLIHQKGQTHITPHKYLLKSGNTDKCIDVAILAEGYTPKEMNIFYQDAEIACESLFSHEPFKSMKDRFNIVAVASPSDDSGVSVPRLGEWKYTAFNSHFSTFYSDRYLTTRRVKSIHDALAGIPYEHIIILANTEEYGGGGIYNSYTLTTAHHPMFRPVVVHEFGHSFGGLADEYFYDDDVMTDTYPLNVEPWEQNISTRIDFASKWEDMLAKGTPIPTPASEQAKYPVGAYEGGGYSAKGIFRPADNCRMRTNEHPTFCPVCQRALQRLIDFYTK
;
A
#
# COMPACT_ATOMS: atom_id res chain seq x y z
N MET A 1 -64.24 -39.64 -0.84
CA MET A 1 -64.14 -38.73 0.31
C MET A 1 -62.68 -38.60 0.73
N LYS A 2 -62.14 -37.36 0.72
CA LYS A 2 -60.90 -36.84 1.35
C LYS A 2 -59.57 -37.53 0.93
N ARG A 3 -58.77 -37.04 -0.04
CA ARG A 3 -57.97 -35.80 -0.11
C ARG A 3 -57.26 -35.45 1.21
N TYR A 4 -55.99 -35.82 1.34
CA TYR A 4 -55.01 -35.12 2.18
C TYR A 4 -53.76 -34.84 1.36
N LEU A 5 -53.59 -33.56 1.07
CA LEU A 5 -52.48 -32.94 0.37
C LEU A 5 -51.43 -32.61 1.45
N ALA A 6 -50.27 -33.25 1.42
CA ALA A 6 -49.13 -32.85 2.25
C ALA A 6 -48.35 -31.77 1.49
N LEU A 7 -48.56 -30.51 1.86
CA LEU A 7 -47.78 -29.37 1.36
C LEU A 7 -46.52 -29.27 2.24
N ALA A 8 -45.35 -29.56 1.68
CA ALA A 8 -44.07 -29.25 2.30
C ALA A 8 -43.77 -27.76 2.07
N LEU A 9 -43.78 -26.98 3.16
CA LEU A 9 -43.44 -25.56 3.14
C LEU A 9 -41.91 -25.41 3.23
N CYS A 10 -41.24 -25.25 2.10
CA CYS A 10 -39.85 -24.81 2.07
C CYS A 10 -39.79 -23.32 2.47
N LEU A 11 -39.44 -23.03 3.73
CA LEU A 11 -39.01 -21.70 4.14
C LEU A 11 -37.63 -21.44 3.49
N LEU A 12 -37.62 -20.67 2.40
CA LEU A 12 -36.42 -19.95 1.98
C LEU A 12 -36.11 -18.90 3.05
N ILE A 13 -35.14 -19.18 3.91
CA ILE A 13 -34.46 -18.15 4.68
C ILE A 13 -33.62 -17.36 3.68
N VAL A 14 -34.20 -16.30 3.13
CA VAL A 14 -33.43 -15.29 2.39
C VAL A 14 -32.63 -14.53 3.43
N THR A 15 -31.37 -14.93 3.63
CA THR A 15 -30.39 -14.06 4.29
C THR A 15 -30.19 -12.86 3.40
N VAL A 16 -30.92 -11.77 3.67
CA VAL A 16 -30.63 -10.48 3.05
C VAL A 16 -29.29 -10.04 3.62
N SER A 17 -28.21 -10.27 2.89
CA SER A 17 -26.90 -9.68 3.14
C SER A 17 -27.08 -8.16 3.07
N ARG A 18 -27.32 -7.52 4.20
CA ARG A 18 -27.35 -6.05 4.27
C ARG A 18 -25.93 -5.56 4.12
N ALA A 19 -25.59 -5.06 2.93
CA ALA A 19 -24.38 -4.27 2.74
C ALA A 19 -24.34 -3.15 3.79
N GLN A 20 -23.20 -2.96 4.44
CA GLN A 20 -23.03 -1.90 5.43
C GLN A 20 -23.20 -0.54 4.74
N ASN A 21 -24.10 0.29 5.26
CA ASN A 21 -24.30 1.62 4.73
C ASN A 21 -23.30 2.60 5.38
N TYR A 22 -22.52 3.30 4.56
CA TYR A 22 -21.53 4.27 5.02
C TYR A 22 -22.13 5.32 5.97
N THR A 23 -23.29 5.90 5.60
CA THR A 23 -23.91 7.01 6.35
C THR A 23 -24.52 6.60 7.69
N GLU A 24 -24.59 5.29 7.98
CA GLU A 24 -25.05 4.77 9.27
C GLU A 24 -24.00 5.01 10.37
N TYR A 25 -22.71 4.98 10.02
CA TYR A 25 -21.61 5.05 10.98
C TYR A 25 -20.68 6.23 10.78
N PHE A 26 -20.62 6.81 9.57
CA PHE A 26 -19.57 7.74 9.20
C PHE A 26 -20.08 9.08 8.69
N ALA A 27 -19.40 10.15 9.08
CA ALA A 27 -19.49 11.46 8.44
C ALA A 27 -18.55 11.51 7.23
N ASP A 28 -18.82 12.39 6.27
CA ASP A 28 -17.94 12.63 5.12
C ASP A 28 -16.71 13.48 5.53
N LYS A 29 -15.88 12.90 6.39
CA LYS A 29 -14.62 13.44 6.92
C LYS A 29 -13.68 12.26 7.15
N THR A 30 -12.39 12.54 7.27
CA THR A 30 -11.40 11.52 7.61
C THR A 30 -10.94 11.68 9.04
N LEU A 31 -10.97 10.60 9.82
CA LEU A 31 -10.17 10.45 11.03
C LEU A 31 -8.78 9.97 10.61
N ARG A 32 -7.80 10.88 10.69
CA ARG A 32 -6.39 10.53 10.55
C ARG A 32 -5.85 10.13 11.92
N VAL A 33 -5.16 9.00 11.99
CA VAL A 33 -4.55 8.49 13.22
C VAL A 33 -3.07 8.31 13.01
N ASP A 34 -2.28 9.04 13.79
CA ASP A 34 -0.82 8.94 13.79
C ASP A 34 -0.40 8.04 14.96
N TYR A 35 0.44 7.06 14.66
CA TYR A 35 1.03 6.14 15.64
C TYR A 35 2.55 6.22 15.60
N ILE A 36 3.16 5.88 16.72
CA ILE A 36 4.58 5.50 16.77
C ILE A 36 4.67 3.99 16.95
N PHE A 37 5.26 3.31 15.96
CA PHE A 37 5.67 1.92 16.11
C PHE A 37 7.07 1.90 16.73
N THR A 38 7.22 1.18 17.82
CA THR A 38 8.45 1.14 18.60
C THR A 38 8.90 -0.30 18.81
N GLY A 39 10.19 -0.52 18.91
CA GLY A 39 10.70 -1.84 19.25
C GLY A 39 12.10 -2.10 18.73
N ASP A 40 12.48 -3.36 18.86
CA ASP A 40 13.69 -4.00 18.36
C ASP A 40 13.31 -5.38 17.78
N ALA A 41 14.29 -6.18 17.36
CA ALA A 41 14.05 -7.51 16.77
C ALA A 41 13.28 -8.48 17.70
N SER A 42 13.31 -8.25 19.01
CA SER A 42 12.71 -9.14 20.03
C SER A 42 11.34 -8.69 20.52
N ARG A 43 11.08 -7.39 20.58
CA ARG A 43 9.84 -6.82 21.15
C ARG A 43 9.39 -5.62 20.35
N GLN A 44 8.08 -5.57 20.05
CA GLN A 44 7.45 -4.46 19.35
C GLN A 44 6.26 -3.93 20.14
N ASN A 45 5.97 -2.65 20.01
CA ASN A 45 4.85 -1.97 20.65
C ASN A 45 4.31 -0.87 19.74
N VAL A 46 3.03 -0.54 19.91
CA VAL A 46 2.35 0.54 19.17
C VAL A 46 1.80 1.54 20.17
N SER A 47 2.04 2.83 19.94
CA SER A 47 1.48 3.92 20.75
C SER A 47 0.75 4.91 19.85
N LEU A 48 -0.38 5.44 20.32
CA LEU A 48 -1.06 6.56 19.68
C LEU A 48 -0.22 7.83 19.86
N ASP A 49 0.03 8.55 18.78
CA ASP A 49 0.71 9.86 18.78
C ASP A 49 -0.34 10.98 18.83
N GLU A 50 -1.12 11.13 17.76
CA GLU A 50 -2.13 12.19 17.63
C GLU A 50 -3.34 11.71 16.81
N LEU A 51 -4.51 12.27 17.10
CA LEU A 51 -5.71 12.17 16.26
C LEU A 51 -5.93 13.48 15.52
N SER A 52 -6.23 13.38 14.23
CA SER A 52 -6.55 14.52 13.38
C SER A 52 -7.83 14.30 12.58
N VAL A 53 -8.46 15.38 12.13
CA VAL A 53 -9.59 15.34 11.19
C VAL A 53 -9.27 16.09 9.91
N LEU A 54 -9.60 15.48 8.78
CA LEU A 54 -9.53 16.09 7.43
C LEU A 54 -10.96 16.40 6.94
N PRO A 55 -11.14 17.41 6.07
CA PRO A 55 -12.46 17.95 5.75
C PRO A 55 -13.36 17.03 4.91
N SER A 56 -12.83 15.99 4.27
CA SER A 56 -13.59 15.03 3.45
C SER A 56 -13.06 13.61 3.62
N TRP A 57 -13.87 12.61 3.27
CA TRP A 57 -13.45 11.20 3.13
C TRP A 57 -13.22 10.86 1.66
N ALA A 58 -11.97 10.51 1.31
CA ALA A 58 -11.60 10.10 -0.03
C ALA A 58 -11.69 8.59 -0.26
N GLY A 59 -11.70 7.79 0.83
CA GLY A 59 -11.66 6.34 0.71
C GLY A 59 -12.97 5.68 0.29
N ARG A 60 -12.93 4.35 0.22
CA ARG A 60 -14.08 3.52 -0.16
C ARG A 60 -15.33 3.76 0.71
N ARG A 61 -16.50 3.57 0.09
CA ARG A 61 -17.83 3.57 0.75
C ARG A 61 -18.53 2.20 0.71
N HIS A 62 -17.84 1.21 0.14
CA HIS A 62 -18.25 -0.19 0.03
C HIS A 62 -17.17 -1.10 0.64
N HIS A 63 -17.47 -2.39 0.82
CA HIS A 63 -16.53 -3.37 1.41
C HIS A 63 -15.89 -2.89 2.74
N LEU A 64 -16.63 -2.11 3.53
CA LEU A 64 -16.09 -1.36 4.68
C LEU A 64 -15.51 -2.29 5.74
N SER A 65 -16.11 -3.45 5.95
CA SER A 65 -15.67 -4.46 6.92
C SER A 65 -14.80 -5.58 6.31
N GLU A 66 -14.31 -5.41 5.09
CA GLU A 66 -13.53 -6.40 4.34
C GLU A 66 -12.12 -5.87 4.03
N LEU A 67 -11.17 -6.79 3.86
CA LEU A 67 -9.80 -6.48 3.45
C LEU A 67 -9.54 -7.03 2.04
N PRO A 68 -8.92 -6.24 1.14
CA PRO A 68 -8.52 -6.77 -0.16
C PRO A 68 -7.30 -7.69 -0.05
N LEU A 69 -6.42 -7.41 0.92
CA LEU A 69 -5.18 -8.12 1.19
C LEU A 69 -4.95 -8.19 2.69
N GLN A 70 -4.26 -9.23 3.17
CA GLN A 70 -3.96 -9.38 4.60
C GLN A 70 -3.04 -8.26 5.11
N GLY A 71 -2.01 -7.91 4.34
CA GLY A 71 -0.91 -7.05 4.76
C GLY A 71 -0.07 -7.66 5.88
N ASN A 72 0.95 -6.90 6.30
CA ASN A 72 1.75 -7.17 7.49
C ASN A 72 1.22 -6.43 8.73
N GLY A 73 0.25 -5.54 8.57
CA GLY A 73 -0.47 -4.88 9.65
C GLY A 73 -1.92 -4.62 9.27
N GLN A 74 -2.79 -4.53 10.27
CA GLN A 74 -4.23 -4.36 10.11
C GLN A 74 -4.78 -3.35 11.11
N ILE A 75 -5.75 -2.56 10.68
CA ILE A 75 -6.57 -1.70 11.53
C ILE A 75 -8.02 -2.14 11.38
N ILE A 76 -8.67 -2.40 12.51
CA ILE A 76 -10.08 -2.71 12.60
C ILE A 76 -10.75 -1.63 13.47
N MET A 77 -11.78 -0.99 12.93
CA MET A 77 -12.63 -0.05 13.66
C MET A 77 -13.96 -0.73 13.97
N LYS A 78 -14.36 -0.70 15.25
CA LYS A 78 -15.63 -1.24 15.74
C LYS A 78 -16.49 -0.12 16.32
N ASP A 79 -17.78 -0.15 16.04
CA ASP A 79 -18.75 0.69 16.75
C ASP A 79 -18.75 0.29 18.23
N LEU A 80 -18.56 1.26 19.13
CA LEU A 80 -18.32 0.97 20.55
C LEU A 80 -19.55 0.36 21.24
N GLU A 81 -20.75 0.73 20.80
CA GLU A 81 -22.01 0.28 21.41
C GLU A 81 -22.35 -1.16 21.00
N SER A 82 -22.27 -1.46 19.70
CA SER A 82 -22.65 -2.76 19.16
C SER A 82 -21.50 -3.78 19.09
N GLY A 83 -20.25 -3.32 19.14
CA GLY A 83 -19.06 -4.16 18.93
C GLY A 83 -18.86 -4.61 17.47
N LYS A 84 -19.70 -4.14 16.54
CA LYS A 84 -19.65 -4.52 15.12
C LYS A 84 -18.45 -3.88 14.44
N THR A 85 -17.70 -4.64 13.63
CA THR A 85 -16.70 -4.08 12.72
C THR A 85 -17.39 -3.20 11.69
N ILE A 86 -17.00 -1.93 11.67
CA ILE A 86 -17.56 -0.90 10.79
C ILE A 86 -16.56 -0.39 9.75
N TYR A 87 -15.26 -0.55 9.97
CA TYR A 87 -14.25 -0.29 8.97
C TYR A 87 -13.02 -1.18 9.20
N THR A 88 -12.32 -1.56 8.15
CA THR A 88 -11.01 -2.22 8.24
C THR A 88 -10.08 -1.79 7.12
N THR A 89 -8.78 -1.77 7.38
CA THR A 89 -7.74 -1.58 6.36
C THR A 89 -6.48 -2.35 6.73
N SER A 90 -5.62 -2.64 5.77
CA SER A 90 -4.36 -3.36 5.96
C SER A 90 -3.22 -2.60 5.31
N PHE A 91 -1.99 -2.90 5.72
CA PHE A 91 -0.79 -2.19 5.31
C PHE A 91 0.47 -3.03 5.55
N SER A 92 1.60 -2.52 5.08
CA SER A 92 2.95 -2.87 5.54
C SER A 92 3.65 -1.58 5.97
N SER A 93 4.81 -1.67 6.64
CA SER A 93 5.51 -0.48 7.15
C SER A 93 7.02 -0.58 7.03
N LEU A 94 7.69 0.56 6.87
CA LEU A 94 9.14 0.68 6.91
C LEU A 94 9.72 0.19 8.26
N PHE A 95 8.94 0.29 9.34
CA PHE A 95 9.28 -0.29 10.64
C PHE A 95 9.44 -1.81 10.55
N GLN A 96 8.55 -2.51 9.85
CA GLN A 96 8.61 -3.97 9.77
C GLN A 96 9.78 -4.47 8.92
N GLU A 97 10.19 -3.72 7.90
CA GLU A 97 11.45 -3.99 7.19
C GLU A 97 12.66 -3.76 8.10
N TRP A 98 12.66 -2.66 8.84
CA TRP A 98 13.74 -2.34 9.77
C TRP A 98 13.97 -3.44 10.82
N LEU A 99 12.90 -4.10 11.29
CA LEU A 99 13.00 -5.18 12.28
C LEU A 99 13.86 -6.36 11.81
N GLU A 100 14.00 -6.56 10.51
CA GLU A 100 14.77 -7.66 9.92
C GLU A 100 16.26 -7.26 9.68
N THR A 101 16.65 -6.04 10.05
CA THR A 101 18.03 -5.53 9.93
C THR A 101 18.89 -5.89 11.15
N ASP A 102 20.21 -5.87 10.96
CA ASP A 102 21.16 -6.05 12.08
C ASP A 102 21.07 -4.94 13.13
N GLU A 103 20.67 -3.72 12.74
CA GLU A 103 20.47 -2.62 13.68
C GLU A 103 19.38 -2.95 14.72
N ALA A 104 18.27 -3.56 14.28
CA ALA A 104 17.17 -3.94 15.16
C ALA A 104 17.57 -5.00 16.20
N LYS A 105 18.67 -5.74 16.01
CA LYS A 105 19.20 -6.66 17.03
C LYS A 105 19.93 -5.93 18.16
N ALA A 106 20.33 -4.68 17.94
CA ALA A 106 21.20 -3.93 18.84
C ALA A 106 20.51 -2.71 19.49
N VAL A 107 19.47 -2.14 18.87
CA VAL A 107 18.83 -0.91 19.37
C VAL A 107 17.33 -0.91 19.16
N CYS A 108 16.61 -0.33 20.10
CA CYS A 108 15.18 -0.05 19.99
C CYS A 108 14.94 1.33 19.35
N LYS A 109 14.06 1.42 18.34
CA LYS A 109 13.73 2.66 17.61
C LYS A 109 12.23 2.89 17.53
N GLY A 110 11.84 4.14 17.30
CA GLY A 110 10.46 4.56 17.00
C GLY A 110 10.30 5.02 15.55
N PHE A 111 9.16 4.74 14.94
CA PHE A 111 8.82 5.08 13.55
C PHE A 111 7.41 5.70 13.48
N GLU A 112 7.30 6.83 12.79
CA GLU A 112 6.01 7.47 12.50
C GLU A 112 5.23 6.63 11.49
N ASN A 113 3.94 6.40 11.75
CA ASN A 113 3.02 5.70 10.85
C ASN A 113 1.65 6.38 10.90
N THR A 114 1.08 6.71 9.76
CA THR A 114 -0.20 7.41 9.66
C THR A 114 -1.21 6.59 8.90
N PHE A 115 -2.45 6.56 9.37
CA PHE A 115 -3.55 5.87 8.71
C PHE A 115 -4.80 6.74 8.62
N LEU A 116 -5.56 6.55 7.54
CA LEU A 116 -6.80 7.25 7.27
C LEU A 116 -7.99 6.32 7.46
N LEU A 117 -8.92 6.73 8.32
CA LEU A 117 -10.16 6.01 8.63
C LEU A 117 -11.35 6.95 8.37
N PRO A 118 -12.53 6.45 7.98
CA PRO A 118 -13.71 7.29 7.87
C PRO A 118 -14.09 7.82 9.26
N TYR A 119 -14.47 9.10 9.36
CA TYR A 119 -14.73 9.74 10.64
C TYR A 119 -16.03 9.23 11.26
N PRO A 120 -16.00 8.64 12.47
CA PRO A 120 -17.19 8.01 13.04
C PRO A 120 -18.19 9.04 13.59
N LEU A 121 -19.48 8.76 13.49
CA LEU A 121 -20.57 9.58 14.04
C LEU A 121 -20.76 9.38 15.55
N ARG A 122 -20.25 8.27 16.08
CA ARG A 122 -20.37 7.83 17.48
C ARG A 122 -19.01 7.30 17.96
N PRO A 123 -18.79 7.12 19.27
CA PRO A 123 -17.55 6.52 19.77
C PRO A 123 -17.24 5.18 19.10
N ALA A 124 -15.98 4.97 18.75
CA ALA A 124 -15.50 3.75 18.09
C ALA A 124 -14.25 3.22 18.80
N GLU A 125 -14.11 1.90 18.89
CA GLU A 125 -12.87 1.23 19.27
C GLU A 125 -12.03 1.00 18.00
N ILE A 126 -10.77 1.42 18.03
CA ILE A 126 -9.80 1.16 16.97
C ILE A 126 -8.77 0.17 17.52
N GLU A 127 -8.61 -0.92 16.80
CA GLU A 127 -7.66 -2.00 17.05
C GLU A 127 -6.63 -2.01 15.92
N ILE A 128 -5.36 -1.83 16.26
CA ILE A 128 -4.23 -1.95 15.31
C ILE A 128 -3.36 -3.13 15.70
N THR A 129 -3.01 -3.96 14.73
CA THR A 129 -2.26 -5.20 14.90
C THR A 129 -1.12 -5.26 13.90
N LEU A 130 0.09 -5.57 14.36
CA LEU A 130 1.25 -5.88 13.53
C LEU A 130 1.49 -7.39 13.52
N LEU A 131 1.75 -7.95 12.34
CA LEU A 131 1.98 -9.37 12.13
C LEU A 131 3.45 -9.64 11.80
N SER A 132 3.94 -10.82 12.18
CA SER A 132 5.21 -11.38 11.70
C SER A 132 5.05 -11.98 10.29
N PRO A 133 6.15 -12.28 9.59
CA PRO A 133 6.11 -13.09 8.36
C PRO A 133 5.43 -14.47 8.55
N ARG A 134 5.35 -14.97 9.80
CA ARG A 134 4.63 -16.19 10.17
C ARG A 134 3.16 -15.98 10.49
N LYS A 135 2.64 -14.77 10.27
CA LYS A 135 1.26 -14.33 10.54
C LYS A 135 0.89 -14.34 12.03
N GLU A 136 1.88 -14.28 12.91
CA GLU A 136 1.70 -14.19 14.35
C GLU A 136 1.63 -12.72 14.78
N VAL A 137 0.84 -12.40 15.80
CA VAL A 137 0.75 -11.03 16.32
C VAL A 137 2.07 -10.64 17.02
N ARG A 138 2.74 -9.62 16.49
CA ARG A 138 3.97 -9.02 17.06
C ARG A 138 3.64 -7.90 18.05
N ALA A 139 2.71 -7.03 17.69
CA ALA A 139 2.27 -5.92 18.53
C ALA A 139 0.79 -5.62 18.28
N HIS A 140 0.14 -5.05 19.28
CA HIS A 140 -1.27 -4.73 19.22
C HIS A 140 -1.60 -3.55 20.14
N LEU A 141 -2.47 -2.65 19.70
CA LEU A 141 -3.03 -1.56 20.50
C LEU A 141 -4.54 -1.46 20.26
N LYS A 142 -5.29 -1.25 21.34
CA LYS A 142 -6.70 -0.82 21.31
C LYS A 142 -6.84 0.54 21.95
N HIS A 143 -7.59 1.43 21.31
CA HIS A 143 -7.98 2.71 21.90
C HIS A 143 -9.37 3.11 21.44
N ILE A 144 -10.02 3.97 22.22
CA ILE A 144 -11.37 4.47 21.93
C ILE A 144 -11.25 5.89 21.42
N VAL A 145 -11.83 6.16 20.25
CA VAL A 145 -12.00 7.51 19.72
C VAL A 145 -13.42 7.98 19.97
N ARG A 146 -13.54 9.16 20.58
CA ARG A 146 -14.83 9.86 20.74
C ARG A 146 -14.85 11.02 19.75
N PRO A 147 -15.83 11.09 18.83
CA PRO A 147 -15.80 12.06 17.72
C PRO A 147 -15.98 13.52 18.16
N ASP A 148 -16.35 13.74 19.42
CA ASP A 148 -16.47 15.03 20.09
C ASP A 148 -15.24 15.40 20.95
N ASP A 149 -14.17 14.59 20.92
CA ASP A 149 -12.92 14.92 21.60
C ASP A 149 -12.29 16.18 21.02
N VAL A 150 -12.15 17.19 21.87
CA VAL A 150 -11.64 18.53 21.53
C VAL A 150 -10.16 18.52 21.13
N LEU A 151 -9.42 17.45 21.44
CA LEU A 151 -8.02 17.29 21.05
C LEU A 151 -7.83 16.65 19.67
N ILE A 152 -8.92 16.28 18.97
CA ILE A 152 -8.83 15.88 17.57
C ILE A 152 -8.47 17.11 16.72
N HIS A 153 -7.22 17.13 16.26
CA HIS A 153 -6.62 18.27 15.56
C HIS A 153 -7.29 18.50 14.21
N GLN A 154 -7.86 19.68 14.02
CA GLN A 154 -8.45 20.11 12.75
C GLN A 154 -7.36 20.44 11.73
N LYS A 155 -7.22 19.66 10.66
CA LYS A 155 -6.24 19.89 9.59
C LYS A 155 -6.92 20.11 8.23
N GLY A 156 -6.20 20.75 7.31
CA GLY A 156 -6.65 20.91 5.92
C GLY A 156 -7.78 21.92 5.69
N GLN A 157 -8.00 22.86 6.62
CA GLN A 157 -8.98 23.95 6.45
C GLN A 157 -8.37 25.22 5.85
N THR A 158 -7.08 25.44 6.07
CA THR A 158 -6.31 26.62 5.66
C THR A 158 -4.93 26.20 5.20
N HIS A 159 -4.24 27.03 4.42
CA HIS A 159 -2.87 26.78 3.96
C HIS A 159 -2.71 25.42 3.24
N ILE A 160 -3.75 24.99 2.53
CA ILE A 160 -3.71 23.78 1.71
C ILE A 160 -2.58 23.93 0.68
N THR A 161 -1.70 22.94 0.61
CA THR A 161 -0.54 22.95 -0.29
C THR A 161 -0.99 23.20 -1.74
N PRO A 162 -0.31 24.07 -2.50
CA PRO A 162 -0.63 24.29 -3.90
C PRO A 162 -0.62 22.96 -4.67
N HIS A 163 -1.63 22.75 -5.50
CA HIS A 163 -1.79 21.49 -6.23
C HIS A 163 -2.53 21.67 -7.54
N LYS A 164 -2.35 20.72 -8.46
CA LYS A 164 -3.07 20.65 -9.73
C LYS A 164 -3.50 19.20 -10.01
N TYR A 165 -4.71 19.02 -10.52
CA TYR A 165 -5.15 17.72 -11.01
C TYR A 165 -4.51 17.45 -12.38
N LEU A 166 -3.84 16.31 -12.51
CA LEU A 166 -3.35 15.78 -13.79
C LEU A 166 -4.41 14.91 -14.47
N LEU A 167 -5.22 14.24 -13.66
CA LEU A 167 -6.36 13.44 -14.08
C LEU A 167 -7.47 13.63 -13.05
N LYS A 168 -8.69 13.91 -13.50
CA LYS A 168 -9.88 13.94 -12.64
C LYS A 168 -11.03 13.25 -13.35
N SER A 169 -11.16 11.95 -13.14
CA SER A 169 -12.15 11.12 -13.80
C SER A 169 -13.54 11.23 -13.15
N GLY A 170 -13.58 11.56 -11.86
CA GLY A 170 -14.84 11.65 -11.13
C GLY A 170 -14.71 12.19 -9.71
N ASN A 171 -15.77 12.01 -8.94
CA ASN A 171 -15.80 12.32 -7.52
C ASN A 171 -15.00 11.27 -6.72
N THR A 172 -14.56 11.65 -5.53
CA THR A 172 -13.73 10.84 -4.63
C THR A 172 -14.46 9.58 -4.13
N ASP A 173 -15.79 9.52 -4.24
CA ASP A 173 -16.57 8.34 -3.86
C ASP A 173 -16.63 7.24 -4.96
N LYS A 174 -16.10 7.53 -6.15
CA LYS A 174 -16.14 6.63 -7.33
C LYS A 174 -14.78 6.36 -7.95
N CYS A 175 -13.77 7.12 -7.56
CA CYS A 175 -12.43 7.08 -8.13
C CYS A 175 -11.41 6.95 -7.01
N ILE A 176 -10.35 6.21 -7.29
CA ILE A 176 -9.18 6.09 -6.44
C ILE A 176 -8.38 7.39 -6.54
N ASP A 177 -8.19 8.08 -5.41
CA ASP A 177 -7.45 9.33 -5.36
C ASP A 177 -5.95 9.07 -5.07
N VAL A 178 -5.08 9.34 -6.05
CA VAL A 178 -3.63 9.23 -5.91
C VAL A 178 -3.00 10.63 -5.87
N ALA A 179 -2.25 10.92 -4.81
CA ALA A 179 -1.48 12.13 -4.69
C ALA A 179 -0.01 11.90 -5.07
N ILE A 180 0.52 12.78 -5.93
CA ILE A 180 1.94 12.85 -6.29
C ILE A 180 2.54 14.05 -5.56
N LEU A 181 3.53 13.87 -4.69
CA LEU A 181 4.17 14.91 -3.90
C LEU A 181 5.58 15.24 -4.40
N ALA A 182 5.98 16.50 -4.23
CA ALA A 182 7.31 17.00 -4.57
C ALA A 182 8.26 16.83 -3.37
N GLU A 183 9.39 16.15 -3.58
CA GLU A 183 10.48 16.02 -2.60
C GLU A 183 11.80 16.51 -3.19
N GLY A 184 12.46 17.43 -2.48
CA GLY A 184 13.71 18.05 -2.97
C GLY A 184 13.52 19.06 -4.10
N TYR A 185 12.31 19.58 -4.31
CA TYR A 185 12.04 20.66 -5.26
C TYR A 185 11.82 21.97 -4.49
N THR A 186 12.61 22.99 -4.80
CA THR A 186 12.39 24.34 -4.29
C THR A 186 11.18 25.00 -4.97
N PRO A 187 10.64 26.12 -4.44
CA PRO A 187 9.55 26.84 -5.10
C PRO A 187 9.83 27.23 -6.56
N LYS A 188 11.11 27.41 -6.94
CA LYS A 188 11.53 27.74 -8.32
C LYS A 188 11.49 26.55 -9.27
N GLU A 189 11.47 25.34 -8.75
CA GLU A 189 11.55 24.08 -9.50
C GLU A 189 10.17 23.40 -9.64
N MET A 190 9.09 24.01 -9.13
CA MET A 190 7.76 23.39 -9.16
C MET A 190 7.23 23.12 -10.58
N ASN A 191 7.68 23.89 -11.58
CA ASN A 191 7.36 23.58 -12.98
C ASN A 191 8.03 22.28 -13.44
N ILE A 192 9.22 21.95 -12.94
CA ILE A 192 9.92 20.69 -13.22
C ILE A 192 9.16 19.55 -12.55
N PHE A 193 8.87 19.66 -11.24
CA PHE A 193 8.06 18.69 -10.51
C PHE A 193 6.75 18.35 -11.23
N TYR A 194 6.05 19.37 -11.72
CA TYR A 194 4.80 19.17 -12.42
C TYR A 194 4.94 18.41 -13.75
N GLN A 195 6.07 18.55 -14.46
CA GLN A 195 6.40 17.74 -15.63
C GLN A 195 6.72 16.30 -15.23
N ASP A 196 7.46 16.10 -14.14
CA ASP A 196 7.79 14.78 -13.62
C ASP A 196 6.53 14.02 -13.17
N ALA A 197 5.59 14.72 -12.54
CA ALA A 197 4.31 14.18 -12.15
C ALA A 197 3.45 13.78 -13.36
N GLU A 198 3.50 14.56 -14.45
CA GLU A 198 2.89 14.19 -15.74
C GLU A 198 3.54 12.92 -16.31
N ILE A 199 4.87 12.80 -16.28
CA ILE A 199 5.60 11.61 -16.72
C ILE A 199 5.22 10.37 -15.88
N ALA A 200 5.10 10.50 -14.56
CA ALA A 200 4.65 9.42 -13.69
C ALA A 200 3.23 8.97 -14.04
N CYS A 201 2.32 9.93 -14.23
CA CYS A 201 0.93 9.68 -14.62
C CYS A 201 0.85 8.95 -15.98
N GLU A 202 1.59 9.43 -16.98
CA GLU A 202 1.70 8.77 -18.29
C GLU A 202 2.25 7.35 -18.18
N SER A 203 3.32 7.15 -17.39
CA SER A 203 3.91 5.84 -17.20
C SER A 203 2.92 4.86 -16.58
N LEU A 204 2.25 5.26 -15.49
CA LEU A 204 1.27 4.42 -14.80
C LEU A 204 0.16 3.97 -15.75
N PHE A 205 -0.46 4.91 -16.47
CA PHE A 205 -1.56 4.61 -17.39
C PHE A 205 -1.11 4.05 -18.75
N SER A 206 0.19 3.79 -18.94
CA SER A 206 0.67 3.00 -20.07
C SER A 206 0.66 1.48 -19.80
N HIS A 207 0.48 1.06 -18.53
CA HIS A 207 0.48 -0.33 -18.11
C HIS A 207 -0.93 -0.84 -17.81
N GLU A 208 -1.25 -2.06 -18.24
CA GLU A 208 -2.48 -2.73 -17.80
C GLU A 208 -2.34 -3.25 -16.35
N PRO A 209 -3.41 -3.24 -15.54
CA PRO A 209 -4.79 -2.84 -15.89
C PRO A 209 -5.07 -1.34 -15.72
N PHE A 210 -4.12 -0.54 -15.22
CA PHE A 210 -4.32 0.89 -15.00
C PHE A 210 -4.77 1.61 -16.27
N LYS A 211 -4.19 1.25 -17.42
CA LYS A 211 -4.54 1.79 -18.74
C LYS A 211 -6.01 1.63 -19.07
N SER A 212 -6.55 0.40 -19.00
CA SER A 212 -7.97 0.14 -19.30
C SER A 212 -8.92 0.64 -18.21
N MET A 213 -8.43 0.83 -16.98
CA MET A 213 -9.19 1.33 -15.83
C MET A 213 -8.90 2.80 -15.49
N LYS A 214 -8.36 3.58 -16.42
CA LYS A 214 -7.93 4.96 -16.16
C LYS A 214 -9.05 5.84 -15.62
N ASP A 215 -10.30 5.58 -16.02
CA ASP A 215 -11.51 6.26 -15.56
C ASP A 215 -11.83 6.02 -14.08
N ARG A 216 -11.14 5.10 -13.42
CA ARG A 216 -11.26 4.80 -11.99
C ARG A 216 -10.32 5.59 -11.10
N PHE A 217 -9.54 6.53 -11.65
CA PHE A 217 -8.53 7.25 -10.89
C PHE A 217 -8.67 8.77 -11.02
N ASN A 218 -8.32 9.45 -9.93
CA ASN A 218 -7.95 10.85 -9.90
C ASN A 218 -6.46 10.94 -9.54
N ILE A 219 -5.70 11.77 -10.25
CA ILE A 219 -4.28 12.03 -9.96
C ILE A 219 -4.10 13.52 -9.67
N VAL A 220 -3.62 13.85 -8.49
CA VAL A 220 -3.32 15.22 -8.06
C VAL A 220 -1.83 15.39 -7.80
N ALA A 221 -1.19 16.35 -8.45
CA ALA A 221 0.19 16.74 -8.17
C ALA A 221 0.21 17.87 -7.13
N VAL A 222 0.93 17.65 -6.03
CA VAL A 222 0.97 18.50 -4.84
C VAL A 222 2.37 19.08 -4.68
N ALA A 223 2.47 20.39 -4.87
CA ALA A 223 3.72 21.15 -4.87
C ALA A 223 4.18 21.50 -3.44
N SER A 224 4.65 20.49 -2.71
CA SER A 224 5.26 20.60 -1.39
C SER A 224 6.69 21.15 -1.49
N PRO A 225 6.95 22.39 -1.06
CA PRO A 225 8.26 23.01 -1.26
C PRO A 225 9.32 22.46 -0.30
N SER A 226 10.52 22.21 -0.83
CA SER A 226 11.76 22.03 -0.07
C SER A 226 12.54 23.34 0.03
N ASP A 227 13.37 23.47 1.07
CA ASP A 227 14.34 24.57 1.17
C ASP A 227 15.53 24.34 0.24
N ASP A 228 16.03 23.10 0.19
CA ASP A 228 17.13 22.68 -0.69
C ASP A 228 16.63 21.91 -1.92
N SER A 229 17.36 22.07 -3.04
CA SER A 229 17.21 21.23 -4.23
C SER A 229 17.97 19.91 -4.06
N GLY A 230 17.35 18.80 -4.44
CA GLY A 230 17.87 17.44 -4.26
C GLY A 230 17.44 16.78 -2.95
N VAL A 231 17.99 15.59 -2.67
CA VAL A 231 17.71 14.81 -1.45
C VAL A 231 19.00 14.43 -0.71
N SER A 232 18.90 14.00 0.55
CA SER A 232 20.09 13.68 1.37
C SER A 232 20.76 12.37 0.91
N VAL A 233 22.10 12.37 0.94
CA VAL A 233 22.94 11.20 0.58
C VAL A 233 23.92 10.93 1.73
N PRO A 234 23.49 10.19 2.79
CA PRO A 234 24.26 10.04 4.03
C PRO A 234 25.66 9.42 3.83
N ARG A 235 25.81 8.46 2.92
CA ARG A 235 27.11 7.82 2.61
C ARG A 235 28.16 8.81 2.06
N LEU A 236 27.73 9.94 1.53
CA LEU A 236 28.59 11.03 1.06
C LEU A 236 28.71 12.17 2.08
N GLY A 237 28.04 12.07 3.23
CA GLY A 237 27.97 13.14 4.24
C GLY A 237 27.06 14.30 3.85
N GLU A 238 26.22 14.14 2.83
CA GLU A 238 25.33 15.19 2.31
C GLU A 238 23.96 15.12 2.97
N TRP A 239 23.59 16.20 3.68
CA TRP A 239 22.29 16.34 4.34
C TRP A 239 21.62 17.63 3.88
N LYS A 240 20.37 17.51 3.42
CA LYS A 240 19.56 18.59 2.85
C LYS A 240 18.29 18.80 3.65
N TYR A 241 17.79 20.03 3.65
CA TYR A 241 16.51 20.42 4.25
C TYR A 241 15.41 20.32 3.19
N THR A 242 14.64 19.25 3.23
CA THR A 242 13.60 18.95 2.24
C THR A 242 12.23 18.74 2.87
N ALA A 243 11.18 18.81 2.05
CA ALA A 243 9.79 18.69 2.50
C ALA A 243 9.54 17.47 3.41
N PHE A 244 10.15 16.33 3.08
CA PHE A 244 9.96 15.08 3.83
C PHE A 244 11.24 14.50 4.41
N ASN A 245 12.36 15.22 4.35
CA ASN A 245 13.66 14.73 4.85
C ASN A 245 13.99 13.31 4.35
N SER A 246 13.73 13.03 3.07
CA SER A 246 14.11 11.75 2.48
C SER A 246 15.62 11.61 2.40
N HIS A 247 16.09 10.36 2.46
CA HIS A 247 17.52 10.07 2.35
C HIS A 247 17.77 8.71 1.72
N PHE A 248 18.87 8.62 0.96
CA PHE A 248 19.47 7.36 0.53
C PHE A 248 20.09 6.59 1.71
N SER A 249 20.68 5.43 1.44
CA SER A 249 21.37 4.61 2.46
C SER A 249 20.44 4.17 3.59
N THR A 250 19.14 4.01 3.33
CA THR A 250 18.20 3.45 4.30
C THR A 250 18.64 2.04 4.66
N PHE A 251 18.77 1.78 5.97
CA PHE A 251 19.30 0.51 6.51
C PHE A 251 20.69 0.15 5.96
N TYR A 252 21.49 1.16 5.62
CA TYR A 252 22.82 1.00 5.00
C TYR A 252 22.79 0.36 3.60
N SER A 253 21.63 0.28 2.95
CA SER A 253 21.50 -0.06 1.55
C SER A 253 21.59 1.20 0.69
N ASP A 254 22.70 1.36 -0.04
CA ASP A 254 23.07 2.62 -0.72
C ASP A 254 21.97 3.23 -1.57
N ARG A 255 21.25 2.39 -2.33
CA ARG A 255 20.21 2.82 -3.29
C ARG A 255 18.82 2.91 -2.66
N TYR A 256 18.68 2.55 -1.38
CA TYR A 256 17.38 2.56 -0.72
C TYR A 256 17.04 3.96 -0.22
N LEU A 257 16.17 4.65 -0.97
CA LEU A 257 15.70 6.00 -0.72
C LEU A 257 14.33 5.94 -0.05
N THR A 258 14.25 6.36 1.22
CA THR A 258 13.02 6.37 2.01
C THR A 258 12.87 7.68 2.79
N THR A 259 11.71 7.86 3.44
CA THR A 259 11.53 8.87 4.49
C THR A 259 10.86 8.25 5.71
N ARG A 260 11.32 8.66 6.90
CA ARG A 260 10.71 8.28 8.18
C ARG A 260 9.77 9.37 8.73
N ARG A 261 9.58 10.47 8.00
CA ARG A 261 8.76 11.63 8.37
C ARG A 261 7.35 11.49 7.82
N VAL A 262 6.67 10.40 8.17
CA VAL A 262 5.35 10.08 7.63
C VAL A 262 4.34 11.18 7.97
N LYS A 263 4.42 11.77 9.17
CA LYS A 263 3.49 12.86 9.53
C LYS A 263 3.60 14.08 8.62
N SER A 264 4.81 14.44 8.17
CA SER A 264 4.99 15.59 7.28
C SER A 264 4.44 15.34 5.87
N ILE A 265 4.52 14.10 5.38
CA ILE A 265 3.88 13.68 4.12
C ILE A 265 2.37 13.92 4.20
N HIS A 266 1.73 13.40 5.25
CA HIS A 266 0.28 13.50 5.41
C HIS A 266 -0.18 14.92 5.78
N ASP A 267 0.67 15.73 6.43
CA ASP A 267 0.41 17.15 6.68
C ASP A 267 0.41 17.96 5.37
N ALA A 268 1.34 17.69 4.46
CA ALA A 268 1.38 18.33 3.15
C ALA A 268 0.15 18.01 2.28
N LEU A 269 -0.50 16.86 2.54
CA LEU A 269 -1.72 16.43 1.84
C LEU A 269 -3.02 16.88 2.53
N ALA A 270 -2.95 17.45 3.73
CA ALA A 270 -4.15 17.78 4.49
C ALA A 270 -5.03 18.79 3.75
N GLY A 271 -6.29 18.40 3.47
CA GLY A 271 -7.26 19.22 2.73
C GLY A 271 -7.38 18.89 1.25
N ILE A 272 -6.50 18.04 0.73
CA ILE A 272 -6.57 17.45 -0.62
C ILE A 272 -7.10 16.02 -0.46
N PRO A 273 -8.08 15.54 -1.25
CA PRO A 273 -8.47 14.13 -1.23
C PRO A 273 -7.33 13.22 -1.70
N TYR A 274 -7.02 12.16 -0.94
CA TYR A 274 -6.04 11.14 -1.31
C TYR A 274 -6.31 9.82 -0.57
N GLU A 275 -5.89 8.73 -1.21
CA GLU A 275 -5.86 7.37 -0.66
C GLU A 275 -4.46 6.76 -0.81
N HIS A 276 -3.77 7.05 -1.91
CA HIS A 276 -2.43 6.54 -2.20
C HIS A 276 -1.44 7.66 -2.51
N ILE A 277 -0.16 7.42 -2.22
CA ILE A 277 0.88 8.45 -2.23
C ILE A 277 2.06 7.99 -3.10
N ILE A 278 2.42 8.82 -4.08
CA ILE A 278 3.67 8.74 -4.83
C ILE A 278 4.48 10.00 -4.49
N ILE A 279 5.76 9.84 -4.16
CA ILE A 279 6.67 10.94 -3.85
C ILE A 279 7.77 10.91 -4.89
N LEU A 280 7.98 12.05 -5.56
CA LEU A 280 9.01 12.22 -6.57
C LEU A 280 10.18 12.97 -5.96
N ALA A 281 11.36 12.36 -5.98
CA ALA A 281 12.60 12.98 -5.51
C ALA A 281 13.36 13.64 -6.67
N ASN A 282 13.69 14.91 -6.51
CA ASN A 282 14.44 15.72 -7.48
C ASN A 282 15.92 15.32 -7.56
N THR A 283 16.22 14.16 -8.14
CA THR A 283 17.61 13.68 -8.31
C THR A 283 17.73 12.71 -9.49
N GLU A 284 18.93 12.61 -10.04
CA GLU A 284 19.29 11.68 -11.10
C GLU A 284 19.80 10.33 -10.56
N GLU A 285 20.11 10.24 -9.27
CA GLU A 285 20.62 9.01 -8.66
C GLU A 285 19.57 7.88 -8.72
N TYR A 286 19.99 6.63 -8.89
CA TYR A 286 19.05 5.49 -8.86
C TYR A 286 18.66 5.16 -7.43
N GLY A 287 17.37 5.21 -7.12
CA GLY A 287 16.83 4.68 -5.89
C GLY A 287 15.33 4.89 -5.74
N GLY A 288 14.77 4.24 -4.74
CA GLY A 288 13.36 4.33 -4.42
C GLY A 288 12.92 3.19 -3.51
N GLY A 289 11.62 3.14 -3.28
CA GLY A 289 10.94 2.09 -2.54
C GLY A 289 9.43 2.29 -2.56
N GLY A 290 8.70 1.19 -2.41
CA GLY A 290 7.26 1.17 -2.29
C GLY A 290 6.85 0.18 -1.20
N ILE A 291 5.98 0.63 -0.29
CA ILE A 291 5.49 -0.21 0.81
C ILE A 291 3.97 -0.14 0.83
N TYR A 292 3.32 -1.32 0.87
CA TYR A 292 1.87 -1.47 0.76
C TYR A 292 1.09 -0.57 1.73
N ASN A 293 0.22 0.29 1.18
CA ASN A 293 -0.58 1.31 1.89
C ASN A 293 0.24 2.23 2.82
N SER A 294 1.53 2.44 2.50
CA SER A 294 2.37 3.50 3.04
C SER A 294 2.56 4.57 1.96
N TYR A 295 3.61 4.44 1.13
CA TYR A 295 3.86 5.34 0.00
C TYR A 295 4.82 4.68 -1.00
N THR A 296 4.84 5.21 -2.22
CA THR A 296 5.95 5.07 -3.19
C THR A 296 6.85 6.30 -3.09
N LEU A 297 8.17 6.11 -3.08
CA LEU A 297 9.16 7.16 -3.24
C LEU A 297 10.15 6.72 -4.31
N THR A 298 10.39 7.55 -5.32
CA THR A 298 11.32 7.24 -6.41
C THR A 298 12.00 8.50 -6.92
N THR A 299 13.18 8.35 -7.52
CA THR A 299 13.87 9.45 -8.19
C THR A 299 13.24 9.77 -9.54
N ALA A 300 13.07 11.07 -9.81
CA ALA A 300 12.33 11.55 -10.97
C ALA A 300 13.17 11.70 -12.24
N HIS A 301 14.49 11.91 -12.09
CA HIS A 301 15.37 12.24 -13.22
C HIS A 301 16.33 11.10 -13.60
N HIS A 302 16.28 9.96 -12.90
CA HIS A 302 17.02 8.77 -13.34
C HIS A 302 16.42 8.22 -14.65
N PRO A 303 17.23 7.74 -15.63
CA PRO A 303 16.71 7.22 -16.91
C PRO A 303 15.64 6.13 -16.82
N MET A 304 15.67 5.35 -15.72
CA MET A 304 14.69 4.29 -15.43
C MET A 304 13.49 4.76 -14.59
N PHE A 305 13.27 6.06 -14.41
CA PHE A 305 12.15 6.59 -13.61
C PHE A 305 10.80 5.98 -14.02
N ARG A 306 10.49 5.98 -15.32
CA ARG A 306 9.20 5.48 -15.84
C ARG A 306 8.89 4.04 -15.40
N PRO A 307 9.76 3.04 -15.62
CA PRO A 307 9.49 1.69 -15.13
C PRO A 307 9.56 1.56 -13.61
N VAL A 308 10.47 2.28 -12.94
CA VAL A 308 10.65 2.18 -11.47
C VAL A 308 9.43 2.72 -10.73
N VAL A 309 8.89 3.89 -11.08
CA VAL A 309 7.70 4.44 -10.40
C VAL A 309 6.51 3.47 -10.47
N VAL A 310 6.38 2.72 -11.56
CA VAL A 310 5.31 1.72 -11.74
C VAL A 310 5.58 0.46 -10.94
N HIS A 311 6.85 0.02 -10.86
CA HIS A 311 7.27 -1.08 -9.99
C HIS A 311 6.96 -0.78 -8.52
N GLU A 312 7.40 0.39 -8.04
CA GLU A 312 7.16 0.80 -6.65
C GLU A 312 5.67 0.99 -6.34
N PHE A 313 4.88 1.45 -7.30
CA PHE A 313 3.43 1.52 -7.15
C PHE A 313 2.77 0.13 -7.14
N GLY A 314 3.40 -0.86 -7.78
CA GLY A 314 3.03 -2.27 -7.64
C GLY A 314 3.09 -2.75 -6.18
N HIS A 315 4.07 -2.27 -5.40
CA HIS A 315 4.12 -2.52 -3.96
C HIS A 315 3.13 -1.66 -3.19
N SER A 316 3.22 -0.33 -3.31
CA SER A 316 2.50 0.60 -2.43
C SER A 316 0.99 0.59 -2.61
N PHE A 317 0.52 0.50 -3.87
CA PHE A 317 -0.88 0.29 -4.18
C PHE A 317 -1.19 -1.21 -4.22
N GLY A 318 -0.50 -1.95 -5.09
CA GLY A 318 -0.88 -3.32 -5.43
C GLY A 318 -0.64 -4.38 -4.36
N GLY A 319 0.18 -4.09 -3.34
CA GLY A 319 0.61 -5.09 -2.36
C GLY A 319 1.28 -6.30 -3.00
N LEU A 320 1.95 -6.09 -4.14
CA LEU A 320 2.72 -7.12 -4.85
C LEU A 320 4.08 -7.28 -4.17
N ALA A 321 4.61 -8.51 -4.16
CA ALA A 321 5.98 -8.78 -3.77
C ALA A 321 6.94 -8.59 -4.95
N ASP A 322 8.22 -8.48 -4.64
CA ASP A 322 9.28 -8.63 -5.62
C ASP A 322 9.36 -10.05 -6.17
N GLU A 323 9.52 -10.16 -7.48
CA GLU A 323 9.67 -11.43 -8.21
C GLU A 323 11.14 -11.73 -8.55
N TYR A 324 12.08 -10.82 -8.25
CA TYR A 324 13.50 -11.10 -8.37
C TYR A 324 14.03 -11.90 -7.18
N PHE A 325 15.18 -12.53 -7.41
CA PHE A 325 15.86 -13.40 -6.46
C PHE A 325 17.37 -13.27 -6.64
N TYR A 326 18.11 -13.63 -5.60
CA TYR A 326 19.56 -13.67 -5.62
C TYR A 326 20.04 -15.10 -5.37
N ASP A 327 21.13 -15.50 -6.01
CA ASP A 327 21.67 -16.86 -5.87
C ASP A 327 22.16 -17.16 -4.44
N ASP A 328 22.61 -16.12 -3.71
CA ASP A 328 23.16 -16.22 -2.36
C ASP A 328 22.10 -16.10 -1.23
N ASP A 329 20.80 -16.15 -1.55
CA ASP A 329 19.66 -16.19 -0.61
C ASP A 329 19.80 -15.24 0.60
N VAL A 330 19.99 -13.95 0.30
CA VAL A 330 20.41 -12.92 1.26
C VAL A 330 19.30 -12.53 2.26
N MET A 331 18.04 -12.93 2.00
CA MET A 331 16.84 -12.54 2.77
C MET A 331 15.93 -13.73 3.12
N THR A 332 16.52 -14.85 3.55
CA THR A 332 15.84 -16.13 3.86
C THR A 332 14.69 -16.02 4.87
N ASP A 333 14.71 -15.02 5.76
CA ASP A 333 13.70 -14.88 6.83
C ASP A 333 12.48 -14.02 6.43
N THR A 334 12.53 -13.29 5.30
CA THR A 334 11.40 -12.44 4.84
C THR A 334 10.17 -13.27 4.51
N TYR A 335 10.36 -14.44 3.90
CA TYR A 335 9.29 -15.36 3.53
C TYR A 335 9.59 -16.78 4.03
N PRO A 336 9.13 -17.14 5.25
CA PRO A 336 9.29 -18.49 5.76
C PRO A 336 8.69 -19.52 4.81
N LEU A 337 9.49 -20.48 4.34
CA LEU A 337 9.08 -21.46 3.32
C LEU A 337 7.93 -22.38 3.75
N ASN A 338 7.62 -22.43 5.05
CA ASN A 338 6.49 -23.19 5.61
C ASN A 338 5.22 -22.34 5.83
N VAL A 339 5.19 -21.10 5.33
CA VAL A 339 4.05 -20.18 5.42
C VAL A 339 3.73 -19.65 4.03
N GLU A 340 2.46 -19.67 3.63
CA GLU A 340 2.05 -19.06 2.35
C GLU A 340 2.08 -17.52 2.47
N PRO A 341 2.85 -16.79 1.64
CA PRO A 341 2.87 -15.33 1.64
C PRO A 341 1.47 -14.76 1.39
N TRP A 342 1.17 -13.57 1.90
CA TRP A 342 -0.13 -12.94 1.64
C TRP A 342 -0.18 -12.24 0.27
N GLU A 343 0.99 -11.88 -0.25
CA GLU A 343 1.20 -11.29 -1.56
C GLU A 343 0.73 -12.26 -2.65
N GLN A 344 0.08 -11.69 -3.67
CA GLN A 344 -0.68 -12.49 -4.65
C GLN A 344 0.18 -13.04 -5.79
N ASN A 345 1.40 -12.52 -5.97
CA ASN A 345 2.29 -12.82 -7.09
C ASN A 345 3.55 -13.61 -6.72
N ILE A 346 3.64 -14.11 -5.49
CA ILE A 346 4.63 -15.11 -5.10
C ILE A 346 3.96 -16.22 -4.28
N SER A 347 4.57 -17.40 -4.23
CA SER A 347 4.04 -18.52 -3.46
C SER A 347 5.15 -19.42 -2.93
N THR A 348 5.00 -19.92 -1.70
CA THR A 348 5.80 -21.03 -1.15
C THR A 348 5.16 -22.40 -1.40
N ARG A 349 3.99 -22.40 -2.07
CA ARG A 349 3.16 -23.57 -2.39
C ARG A 349 2.61 -24.32 -1.18
N ILE A 350 2.50 -23.64 -0.04
CA ILE A 350 1.82 -24.15 1.16
C ILE A 350 0.30 -24.09 0.97
N ASP A 351 -0.20 -23.03 0.33
CA ASP A 351 -1.59 -22.86 -0.07
C ASP A 351 -1.67 -22.23 -1.47
N PHE A 352 -1.15 -22.97 -2.47
CA PHE A 352 -1.08 -22.48 -3.84
C PHE A 352 -2.45 -22.25 -4.49
N ALA A 353 -3.48 -22.97 -4.02
CA ALA A 353 -4.85 -22.84 -4.47
C ALA A 353 -5.41 -21.42 -4.21
N SER A 354 -4.94 -20.74 -3.17
CA SER A 354 -5.32 -19.36 -2.85
C SER A 354 -4.66 -18.32 -3.77
N LYS A 355 -3.73 -18.74 -4.65
CA LYS A 355 -2.91 -17.86 -5.49
C LYS A 355 -3.39 -17.87 -6.94
N TRP A 356 -2.61 -18.44 -7.85
CA TRP A 356 -2.91 -18.46 -9.30
C TRP A 356 -2.99 -19.87 -9.87
N GLU A 357 -3.20 -20.88 -9.03
CA GLU A 357 -3.44 -22.25 -9.50
C GLU A 357 -4.60 -22.31 -10.50
N ASP A 358 -5.65 -21.50 -10.26
CA ASP A 358 -6.80 -21.33 -11.15
C ASP A 358 -6.47 -20.74 -12.53
N MET A 359 -5.30 -20.12 -12.69
CA MET A 359 -4.81 -19.56 -13.95
C MET A 359 -3.82 -20.48 -14.69
N LEU A 360 -3.42 -21.61 -14.10
CA LEU A 360 -2.53 -22.55 -14.77
C LEU A 360 -3.27 -23.34 -15.85
N ALA A 361 -2.64 -23.48 -17.00
CA ALA A 361 -3.10 -24.43 -18.01
C ALA A 361 -3.03 -25.87 -17.47
N LYS A 362 -3.97 -26.72 -17.90
CA LYS A 362 -3.97 -28.13 -17.50
C LYS A 362 -2.66 -28.81 -17.94
N GLY A 363 -1.94 -29.39 -16.99
CA GLY A 363 -0.68 -30.09 -17.23
C GLY A 363 0.56 -29.18 -17.25
N THR A 364 0.46 -27.91 -16.84
CA THR A 364 1.63 -27.07 -16.62
C THR A 364 2.58 -27.73 -15.60
N PRO A 365 3.89 -27.89 -15.93
CA PRO A 365 4.87 -28.48 -15.01
C PRO A 365 5.14 -27.54 -13.82
N ILE A 366 5.36 -28.12 -12.64
CA ILE A 366 5.69 -27.39 -11.40
C ILE A 366 6.92 -28.06 -10.74
N PRO A 367 8.09 -27.42 -10.67
CA PRO A 367 8.40 -26.10 -11.23
C PRO A 367 8.25 -26.05 -12.75
N THR A 368 7.86 -24.89 -13.27
CA THR A 368 7.84 -24.64 -14.71
C THR A 368 9.26 -24.35 -15.20
N PRO A 369 9.80 -25.11 -16.18
CA PRO A 369 11.12 -24.83 -16.72
C PRO A 369 11.16 -23.47 -17.43
N ALA A 370 12.19 -22.65 -17.15
CA ALA A 370 12.38 -21.36 -17.82
C ALA A 370 12.46 -21.49 -19.36
N SER A 371 12.99 -22.61 -19.86
CA SER A 371 13.02 -22.94 -21.29
C SER A 371 11.63 -23.10 -21.93
N GLU A 372 10.58 -23.34 -21.14
CA GLU A 372 9.20 -23.48 -21.62
C GLU A 372 8.37 -22.20 -21.40
N GLN A 373 8.99 -21.04 -21.11
CA GLN A 373 8.26 -19.78 -20.87
C GLN A 373 7.30 -19.34 -21.99
N ALA A 374 7.66 -19.60 -23.25
CA ALA A 374 6.79 -19.28 -24.37
C ALA A 374 5.52 -20.15 -24.41
N LYS A 375 5.59 -21.35 -23.86
CA LYS A 375 4.47 -22.31 -23.78
C LYS A 375 3.58 -22.03 -22.55
N TYR A 376 4.18 -21.56 -21.45
CA TYR A 376 3.49 -21.29 -20.20
C TYR A 376 3.67 -19.83 -19.77
N PRO A 377 2.99 -18.87 -20.42
CA PRO A 377 3.05 -17.47 -19.98
C PRO A 377 2.59 -17.26 -18.53
N VAL A 378 1.80 -18.20 -17.99
CA VAL A 378 1.53 -18.35 -16.56
C VAL A 378 1.97 -19.75 -16.14
N GLY A 379 2.90 -19.81 -15.20
CA GLY A 379 3.50 -21.03 -14.66
C GLY A 379 3.80 -20.90 -13.16
N ALA A 380 4.59 -21.82 -12.63
CA ALA A 380 5.16 -21.74 -11.28
C ALA A 380 6.68 -21.80 -11.42
N TYR A 381 7.29 -20.65 -11.69
CA TYR A 381 8.73 -20.52 -11.89
C TYR A 381 9.43 -20.38 -10.55
N GLU A 382 10.36 -21.28 -10.25
CA GLU A 382 11.13 -21.19 -9.01
C GLU A 382 12.05 -19.97 -9.03
N GLY A 383 12.16 -19.30 -7.87
CA GLY A 383 12.83 -18.02 -7.68
C GLY A 383 11.83 -16.86 -7.57
N GLY A 384 11.92 -16.08 -6.50
CA GLY A 384 11.10 -14.89 -6.25
C GLY A 384 11.13 -14.54 -4.76
N GLY A 385 10.64 -13.36 -4.38
CA GLY A 385 10.70 -12.93 -2.98
C GLY A 385 12.11 -12.99 -2.41
N TYR A 386 13.11 -12.60 -3.20
CA TYR A 386 14.55 -12.59 -2.87
C TYR A 386 15.25 -13.96 -2.80
N SER A 387 14.51 -15.07 -2.72
CA SER A 387 15.08 -16.42 -2.64
C SER A 387 15.07 -17.16 -3.98
N ALA A 388 16.18 -17.81 -4.32
CA ALA A 388 16.33 -18.59 -5.56
C ALA A 388 15.56 -19.93 -5.54
N LYS A 389 15.22 -20.45 -4.36
CA LYS A 389 14.58 -21.77 -4.16
C LYS A 389 13.41 -21.68 -3.19
N GLY A 390 12.45 -22.58 -3.35
CA GLY A 390 11.31 -22.71 -2.43
C GLY A 390 10.21 -21.64 -2.57
N ILE A 391 10.51 -20.50 -3.18
CA ILE A 391 9.54 -19.47 -3.55
C ILE A 391 9.34 -19.49 -5.07
N PHE A 392 8.11 -19.30 -5.52
CA PHE A 392 7.70 -19.38 -6.91
C PHE A 392 7.06 -18.07 -7.35
N ARG A 393 7.31 -17.67 -8.59
CA ARG A 393 6.69 -16.54 -9.28
C ARG A 393 5.83 -17.00 -10.47
N PRO A 394 4.83 -16.22 -10.90
CA PRO A 394 3.81 -16.64 -11.86
C PRO A 394 4.26 -16.64 -13.32
N ALA A 395 5.30 -15.88 -13.66
CA ALA A 395 5.83 -15.79 -15.02
C ALA A 395 7.36 -15.76 -14.98
N ASP A 396 8.01 -16.12 -16.08
CA ASP A 396 9.48 -16.04 -16.10
C ASP A 396 9.93 -14.59 -15.85
N ASN A 397 9.28 -13.59 -16.46
CA ASN A 397 9.58 -12.17 -16.23
C ASN A 397 8.31 -11.32 -16.01
N CYS A 398 8.49 -10.19 -15.35
CA CYS A 398 7.44 -9.27 -14.88
C CYS A 398 8.05 -7.90 -14.57
N ARG A 399 7.24 -6.83 -14.58
CA ARG A 399 7.59 -5.52 -13.99
C ARG A 399 8.06 -5.65 -12.53
N MET A 400 7.51 -6.59 -11.76
CA MET A 400 7.94 -6.88 -10.38
C MET A 400 9.26 -7.65 -10.28
N ARG A 401 9.85 -8.07 -11.42
CA ARG A 401 11.13 -8.77 -11.48
C ARG A 401 12.24 -7.89 -12.05
N THR A 402 11.98 -7.21 -13.17
CA THR A 402 12.98 -6.40 -13.87
C THR A 402 12.38 -5.10 -14.40
N ASN A 403 13.18 -4.04 -14.43
CA ASN A 403 12.76 -2.73 -14.90
C ASN A 403 12.66 -2.66 -16.43
N GLU A 404 13.34 -3.54 -17.16
CA GLU A 404 13.34 -3.60 -18.62
C GLU A 404 12.10 -4.30 -19.17
N HIS A 405 11.46 -5.17 -18.37
CA HIS A 405 10.27 -5.87 -18.81
C HIS A 405 9.08 -4.91 -18.94
N PRO A 406 8.35 -4.91 -20.07
CA PRO A 406 7.41 -3.81 -20.38
C PRO A 406 6.09 -3.85 -19.63
N THR A 407 5.72 -4.98 -18.99
CA THR A 407 4.37 -5.18 -18.46
C THR A 407 4.38 -5.89 -17.10
N PHE A 408 3.32 -5.71 -16.31
CA PHE A 408 3.01 -6.67 -15.25
C PHE A 408 2.66 -8.04 -15.86
N CYS A 409 3.07 -9.14 -15.22
CA CYS A 409 2.65 -10.48 -15.62
C CYS A 409 1.13 -10.66 -15.45
N PRO A 410 0.49 -11.66 -16.08
CA PRO A 410 -0.97 -11.82 -16.02
C PRO A 410 -1.54 -11.94 -14.60
N VAL A 411 -0.79 -12.54 -13.67
CA VAL A 411 -1.21 -12.70 -12.27
C VAL A 411 -1.15 -11.35 -11.52
N CYS A 412 -0.10 -10.55 -11.72
CA CYS A 412 -0.02 -9.18 -11.21
C CYS A 412 -1.13 -8.30 -11.78
N GLN A 413 -1.42 -8.39 -13.08
CA GLN A 413 -2.53 -7.65 -13.68
C GLN A 413 -3.87 -8.02 -13.05
N ARG A 414 -4.13 -9.31 -12.81
CA ARG A 414 -5.33 -9.77 -12.11
C ARG A 414 -5.40 -9.26 -10.67
N ALA A 415 -4.29 -9.28 -9.94
CA ALA A 415 -4.24 -8.79 -8.56
C ALA A 415 -4.53 -7.28 -8.49
N LEU A 416 -3.91 -6.49 -9.36
CA LEU A 416 -4.18 -5.05 -9.48
C LEU A 416 -5.63 -4.77 -9.88
N GLN A 417 -6.19 -5.51 -10.84
CA GLN A 417 -7.58 -5.38 -11.26
C GLN A 417 -8.54 -5.66 -10.09
N ARG A 418 -8.31 -6.74 -9.32
CA ARG A 418 -9.12 -7.07 -8.13
C ARG A 418 -9.07 -5.95 -7.10
N LEU A 419 -7.91 -5.31 -6.92
CA LEU A 419 -7.76 -4.22 -5.97
C LEU A 419 -8.50 -2.95 -6.44
N ILE A 420 -8.38 -2.57 -7.71
CA ILE A 420 -9.12 -1.42 -8.26
C ILE A 420 -10.62 -1.65 -8.15
N ASP A 421 -11.07 -2.87 -8.45
CA ASP A 421 -12.47 -3.25 -8.30
C ASP A 421 -12.93 -3.20 -6.84
N PHE A 422 -12.12 -3.68 -5.89
CA PHE A 422 -12.45 -3.63 -4.46
C PHE A 422 -12.70 -2.21 -3.95
N TYR A 423 -11.92 -1.23 -4.42
CA TYR A 423 -12.06 0.16 -4.02
C TYR A 423 -13.19 0.91 -4.75
N THR A 424 -13.56 0.48 -5.96
CA THR A 424 -14.44 1.28 -6.86
C THR A 424 -15.76 0.61 -7.24
N LYS A 425 -16.06 -0.59 -6.76
CA LYS A 425 -17.29 -1.33 -7.04
C LYS A 425 -18.06 -1.74 -5.80
#